data_AF-A0A644WW87-F1
#
_entry.id   AF-A0A644WW87-F1
#
_cell.length_a   1.000
_cell.length_b   1.000
_cell.length_c   1.000
_cell.angle_alpha   90.00
_cell.angle_beta   90.00
_cell.angle_gamma   90.00
#
_symmetry.space_group_name_H-M   'P 1'
#
loop_
_entity.id
_entity.type
_entity.pdbx_description
1 polymer ?
#
loop_
_entity_poly.entity_id
_entity_poly.type
_entity_poly.pdbx_seq_one_letter_code
_entity_poly.pdbx_strand_id
1 'polypeptide(L)' 'MYRVKLETGESIELGQNEVLEEDIRCPNCGGQLITNYGAGIECTFCRACDYSDYDYSDI' A
#
# COMPACT_ATOMS: atom_id res chain seq x y z
N MET A 1 8.81 10.04 -7.52
CA MET A 1 7.50 10.01 -6.85
C MET A 1 6.44 10.25 -7.90
N TYR A 2 5.33 9.52 -7.87
CA TYR A 2 4.22 9.71 -8.82
C TYR A 2 2.90 9.81 -8.05
N ARG A 3 1.98 10.60 -8.58
CA ARG A 3 0.71 10.89 -7.93
C ARG A 3 -0.36 9.92 -8.42
N VAL A 4 -1.03 9.25 -7.49
CA VAL A 4 -2.16 8.35 -7.80
C VAL A 4 -3.42 8.89 -7.15
N LYS A 5 -4.57 8.56 -7.76
CA LYS A 5 -5.88 8.92 -7.23
C LYS A 5 -6.52 7.67 -6.63
N LEU A 6 -6.87 7.75 -5.37
CA LEU A 6 -7.60 6.70 -4.66
C LEU A 6 -9.07 6.70 -5.08
N GLU A 7 -9.74 5.57 -4.86
CA GLU A 7 -11.18 5.39 -5.04
C GLU A 7 -12.00 6.34 -4.14
N THR A 8 -11.43 6.74 -2.99
CA THR A 8 -12.00 7.76 -2.10
C THR A 8 -12.02 9.17 -2.72
N GLY A 9 -11.34 9.37 -3.85
CA GLY A 9 -11.15 10.66 -4.51
C GLY A 9 -9.92 11.43 -4.01
N GLU A 10 -9.27 10.96 -2.95
CA GLU A 10 -8.02 11.52 -2.45
C GLU A 10 -6.89 11.28 -3.47
N SER A 11 -5.94 12.21 -3.55
CA SER A 11 -4.77 12.06 -4.42
C SER A 11 -3.51 12.04 -3.57
N ILE A 12 -2.77 10.95 -3.61
CA ILE A 12 -1.59 10.71 -2.80
C ILE A 12 -0.33 10.66 -3.66
N GLU A 13 0.81 10.95 -3.05
CA GLU A 13 2.13 10.81 -3.67
C GLU A 13 2.75 9.50 -3.20
N LEU A 14 3.09 8.62 -4.15
CA LEU A 14 3.82 7.40 -3.89
C LEU A 14 5.31 7.62 -4.13
N GLY A 15 6.11 7.10 -3.21
CA GLY A 15 7.55 6.96 -3.29
C GLY A 15 7.98 6.04 -4.41
N GLN A 16 9.29 5.99 -4.67
CA GLN A 16 9.85 5.21 -5.79
C GLN A 16 9.58 3.71 -5.67
N ASN A 17 9.47 3.18 -4.45
CA ASN A 17 9.23 1.76 -4.18
C ASN A 17 7.81 1.49 -3.68
N GLU A 18 6.91 2.47 -3.79
CA GLU A 18 5.52 2.33 -3.34
C GLU A 18 4.61 2.11 -4.55
N VAL A 19 3.71 1.14 -4.41
CA VAL A 19 2.74 0.75 -5.44
C VAL A 19 1.36 0.69 -4.82
N LEU A 20 0.36 1.22 -5.52
CA LEU A 20 -1.04 1.07 -5.16
C LEU A 20 -1.53 -0.28 -5.68
N GLU A 21 -1.99 -1.15 -4.77
CA GLU A 21 -2.52 -2.47 -5.14
C GLU A 21 -3.96 -2.30 -5.66
N GLU A 22 -4.14 -2.52 -6.97
CA GLU A 22 -5.45 -2.36 -7.63
C GLU A 22 -6.34 -3.60 -7.49
N ASP A 23 -5.76 -4.79 -7.29
CA ASP A 23 -6.47 -6.07 -7.20
C ASP A 23 -6.68 -6.54 -5.76
N ILE A 24 -5.91 -5.99 -4.81
CA ILE A 24 -5.98 -6.36 -3.39
C ILE A 24 -6.73 -5.26 -2.63
N ARG A 25 -7.60 -5.66 -1.72
CA ARG A 25 -8.32 -4.74 -0.82
C ARG A 25 -8.01 -5.08 0.63
N CYS A 26 -8.04 -4.06 1.46
CA CYS A 26 -7.84 -4.21 2.90
C CYS A 26 -8.90 -5.16 3.47
N PRO A 27 -8.51 -6.25 4.16
CA PRO A 27 -9.45 -7.22 4.70
C PRO A 27 -10.30 -6.64 5.85
N ASN A 28 -9.87 -5.54 6.47
CA ASN A 28 -10.57 -4.93 7.60
C ASN A 28 -11.64 -3.91 7.16
N CYS A 29 -11.34 -3.07 6.18
CA CYS A 29 -12.22 -1.97 5.76
C CYS A 29 -12.61 -1.98 4.27
N GLY A 30 -12.05 -2.87 3.45
CA GLY A 30 -12.27 -2.92 2.01
C GLY A 30 -11.61 -1.78 1.22
N GLY A 31 -10.78 -0.95 1.87
CA GLY A 31 -10.04 0.14 1.22
C GLY A 31 -8.87 -0.34 0.36
N GLN A 32 -8.29 0.56 -0.43
CA GLN A 32 -7.09 0.26 -1.21
C GLN A 32 -5.85 0.10 -0.33
N LEU A 33 -4.94 -0.76 -0.78
CA LEU A 33 -3.67 -1.06 -0.12
C LEU A 33 -2.51 -0.46 -0.90
N ILE A 34 -1.45 -0.09 -0.18
CA ILE A 34 -0.20 0.40 -0.74
C ILE A 34 0.90 -0.52 -0.27
N THR A 35 1.69 -1.03 -1.20
CA THR A 35 2.83 -1.90 -0.92
C THR A 35 4.13 -1.16 -1.14
N ASN A 36 5.01 -1.17 -0.16
CA ASN A 36 6.36 -0.60 -0.21
C ASN A 36 7.38 -1.73 -0.34
N TYR A 37 8.12 -1.77 -1.45
CA TYR A 37 9.16 -2.75 -1.76
C TYR A 37 10.56 -2.21 -1.42
N GLY A 38 10.74 -1.74 -0.19
CA GLY A 38 11.95 -1.05 0.26
C GLY A 38 12.96 -1.97 0.95
N ALA A 39 14.25 -1.84 0.63
CA ALA A 39 15.36 -2.46 1.37
C ALA A 39 15.27 -3.99 1.55
N GLY A 40 14.62 -4.70 0.60
CA GLY A 40 14.42 -6.15 0.68
C GLY A 40 13.30 -6.58 1.63
N ILE A 41 12.44 -5.64 2.03
CA ILE A 41 11.25 -5.89 2.85
C ILE A 41 10.04 -5.40 2.03
N GLU A 42 8.96 -6.17 2.07
CA GLU A 42 7.67 -5.77 1.55
C GLU A 42 6.71 -5.39 2.70
N CYS A 43 6.23 -4.15 2.65
CA CYS A 43 5.31 -3.62 3.66
C CYS A 43 4.02 -3.20 2.97
N THR A 44 2.93 -3.92 3.21
CA THR A 44 1.61 -3.60 2.68
C THR A 44 0.79 -2.88 3.75
N PHE A 45 0.30 -1.67 3.49
CA PHE A 45 -0.49 -0.93 4.46
C PHE A 45 -1.75 -0.32 3.85
N CYS A 46 -2.81 -0.24 4.65
CA CYS A 46 -4.04 0.42 4.27
C CYS A 46 -3.98 1.89 4.68
N ARG A 47 -4.45 2.78 3.81
CA ARG A 47 -4.53 4.21 4.15
C ARG A 47 -5.83 4.61 4.85
N ALA A 48 -6.87 3.79 4.72
CA ALA A 48 -8.19 4.04 5.30
C ALA A 48 -8.35 3.52 6.74
N CYS A 49 -7.46 2.65 7.21
CA CYS A 49 -7.49 2.10 8.57
C CYS A 49 -6.08 1.73 9.03
N ASP A 50 -5.94 1.24 10.26
CA ASP A 50 -4.64 0.89 10.87
C ASP A 50 -4.10 -0.50 10.43
N TYR A 51 -4.58 -1.02 9.29
CA TYR A 51 -4.10 -2.30 8.77
C TYR A 51 -2.70 -2.15 8.16
N SER A 52 -1.77 -2.98 8.61
CA SER A 52 -0.45 -3.15 8.01
C SER A 52 -0.05 -4.61 8.08
N ASP A 53 0.65 -5.06 7.05
CA ASP A 53 1.15 -6.41 6.89
C ASP A 53 2.61 -6.32 6.43
N TYR A 54 3.48 -7.01 7.15
CA TYR A 54 4.92 -6.99 6.93
C TYR A 54 5.34 -8.40 6.59
N ASP A 55 5.63 -8.67 5.32
CA ASP A 55 6.20 -9.95 4.92
C ASP A 55 7.73 -9.81 4.95
N TYR A 56 8.32 -10.35 6.02
CA TYR A 56 9.75 -10.59 6.04
C TYR A 56 9.98 -11.87 5.26
N SER A 57 10.37 -11.74 3.99
CA SER A 57 10.85 -12.89 3.23
C SER A 57 12.09 -13.43 3.95
N ASP A 58 11.94 -14.50 4.72
CA ASP A 58 13.03 -15.21 5.40
C ASP A 58 14.08 -15.60 4.34
N ILE A 59 15.21 -14.88 4.38
CA ILE A 59 16.34 -14.94 3.44
C ILE A 59 17.07 -16.29 3.41
#